data_AF-A0A536KCQ1-F1
#
_entry.id   AF-A0A536KCQ1-F1
#
_cell.length_a   1.000
_cell.length_b   1.000
_cell.length_c   1.000
_cell.angle_alpha   90.00
_cell.angle_beta   90.00
_cell.angle_gamma   90.00
#
_symmetry.space_group_name_H-M   'P 1'
#
loop_
_entity.id
_entity.type
_entity.pdbx_description
1 polymer ?
#
loop_
_entity_poly.entity_id
_entity_poly.type
_entity_poly.pdbx_seq_one_letter_code
_entity_poly.pdbx_strand_id
1 'polypeptide(L)'
;MAKHKYDEPSAELAADIVESAQQLVRLEIALAKQEAKELAVRNGVAIGMMAAGGLLAMLTLLVAVPVTIVLVFHSWIAGLVWVLAYAIVSTVLILVGKSRLKIEAPQRTLSSLKETRAWLVHQLTTNGR
;
A
#
# COMPACT_ATOMS: atom_id res chain seq x y z
N MET A 1 -63.28 -26.34 -23.25
CA MET A 1 -62.03 -26.10 -24.01
C MET A 1 -60.96 -25.64 -23.03
N ALA A 2 -60.08 -26.54 -22.58
CA ALA A 2 -58.98 -26.23 -21.67
C ALA A 2 -57.77 -25.80 -22.51
N LYS A 3 -57.38 -24.52 -22.40
CA LYS A 3 -56.19 -23.98 -23.06
C LYS A 3 -55.02 -24.12 -22.10
N HIS A 4 -54.32 -25.25 -22.17
CA HIS A 4 -53.10 -25.47 -21.41
C HIS A 4 -51.97 -24.60 -21.99
N LYS A 5 -51.51 -23.63 -21.20
CA LYS A 5 -50.43 -22.69 -21.50
C LYS A 5 -49.12 -23.32 -21.01
N TYR A 6 -48.39 -23.99 -21.90
CA TYR A 6 -47.13 -24.69 -21.58
C TYR A 6 -45.86 -24.00 -22.14
N ASP A 7 -45.95 -22.75 -22.60
CA ASP A 7 -44.82 -22.07 -23.28
C ASP A 7 -44.00 -21.10 -22.40
N GLU A 8 -44.36 -20.92 -21.13
CA GLU A 8 -43.62 -20.07 -20.17
C GLU A 8 -42.48 -20.75 -19.35
N PRO A 9 -42.40 -22.09 -19.14
CA PRO A 9 -41.37 -22.70 -18.29
C PRO A 9 -39.93 -22.57 -18.80
N SER A 10 -39.69 -22.57 -20.11
CA SER A 10 -38.31 -22.59 -20.66
C SER A 10 -37.63 -21.22 -20.64
N ALA A 11 -38.39 -20.13 -20.77
CA ALA A 11 -37.86 -18.77 -20.70
C ALA A 11 -37.52 -18.38 -19.26
N GLU A 12 -38.35 -18.81 -18.30
CA GLU A 12 -38.16 -18.56 -16.87
C GLU A 12 -36.95 -19.35 -16.31
N LEU A 13 -36.78 -20.63 -16.68
CA LEU A 13 -35.58 -21.40 -16.34
C LEU A 13 -34.30 -20.83 -16.97
N ALA A 14 -34.36 -20.34 -18.21
CA ALA A 14 -33.18 -19.74 -18.85
C ALA A 14 -32.77 -18.43 -18.14
N ALA A 15 -33.75 -17.62 -17.72
CA ALA A 15 -33.51 -16.42 -16.94
C ALA A 15 -32.88 -16.75 -15.57
N ASP A 16 -33.39 -17.78 -14.89
CA ASP A 16 -32.92 -18.20 -13.56
C ASP A 16 -31.49 -18.77 -13.59
N ILE A 17 -31.11 -19.49 -14.66
CA ILE A 17 -29.74 -19.96 -14.88
C ILE A 17 -28.78 -18.79 -15.14
N VAL A 18 -29.20 -17.78 -15.92
CA VAL A 18 -28.38 -16.58 -16.18
C VAL A 18 -28.19 -15.78 -14.88
N GLU A 19 -29.24 -15.63 -14.09
CA GLU A 19 -29.17 -14.95 -12.79
C GLU A 19 -28.25 -15.70 -11.81
N SER A 20 -28.38 -17.03 -11.72
CA SER A 20 -27.52 -17.89 -10.91
C SER A 20 -26.05 -17.81 -11.34
N ALA A 21 -25.77 -17.82 -12.64
CA ALA A 21 -24.42 -17.65 -13.17
C ALA A 21 -23.83 -16.28 -12.83
N GLN A 22 -24.64 -15.20 -12.92
CA GLN A 22 -24.22 -13.87 -12.50
C GLN A 22 -23.94 -13.79 -11.00
N GLN A 23 -24.74 -14.46 -10.17
CA GLN A 23 -24.51 -14.54 -8.73
C GLN A 23 -23.21 -15.29 -8.42
N LEU A 24 -22.94 -16.39 -9.10
CA LEU A 24 -21.71 -17.17 -8.92
C LEU A 24 -20.47 -16.34 -9.24
N VAL A 25 -20.48 -15.63 -10.38
CA VAL A 25 -19.38 -14.73 -10.77
C VAL A 25 -19.16 -13.63 -9.72
N ARG A 26 -20.23 -13.03 -9.19
CA ARG A 26 -20.12 -12.02 -8.11
C ARG A 26 -19.51 -12.61 -6.85
N LEU A 27 -19.88 -13.84 -6.50
CA LEU A 27 -19.37 -14.54 -5.33
C LEU A 27 -17.88 -14.88 -5.48
N GLU A 28 -17.48 -15.33 -6.66
CA GLU A 28 -16.08 -15.67 -6.96
C GLU A 28 -15.19 -14.43 -6.96
N ILE A 29 -15.70 -13.29 -7.46
CA ILE A 29 -15.05 -11.98 -7.29
C ILE A 29 -14.96 -11.58 -5.81
N ALA A 30 -16.01 -11.82 -5.02
CA ALA A 30 -16.01 -11.51 -3.59
C ALA A 30 -15.00 -12.39 -2.82
N LEU A 31 -14.93 -13.68 -3.16
CA LEU A 31 -13.98 -14.63 -2.60
C LEU A 31 -12.55 -14.23 -2.96
N ALA A 32 -12.27 -13.96 -4.24
CA ALA A 32 -10.96 -13.52 -4.70
C ALA A 32 -10.51 -12.23 -4.00
N LYS A 33 -11.44 -11.28 -3.76
CA LYS A 33 -11.16 -10.08 -2.97
C LYS A 33 -10.83 -10.41 -1.51
N GLN A 34 -11.55 -11.36 -0.91
CA GLN A 34 -11.29 -11.78 0.47
C GLN A 34 -9.92 -12.47 0.58
N GLU A 35 -9.59 -13.39 -0.31
CA GLU A 35 -8.31 -14.09 -0.33
C GLU A 35 -7.15 -13.11 -0.59
N ALA A 36 -7.32 -12.19 -1.54
CA ALA A 36 -6.34 -11.12 -1.77
C ALA A 36 -6.14 -10.24 -0.53
N LYS A 37 -7.21 -9.90 0.20
CA LYS A 37 -7.13 -9.13 1.45
C LYS A 37 -6.43 -9.91 2.55
N GLU A 38 -6.75 -11.19 2.71
CA GLU A 38 -6.12 -12.05 3.72
C GLU A 38 -4.63 -12.23 3.44
N LEU A 39 -4.26 -12.50 2.18
CA LEU A 39 -2.87 -12.54 1.73
C LEU A 39 -2.15 -11.22 2.00
N ALA A 40 -2.79 -10.09 1.66
CA ALA A 40 -2.21 -8.76 1.89
C ALA A 40 -1.99 -8.47 3.39
N VAL A 41 -2.95 -8.82 4.26
CA VAL A 41 -2.81 -8.63 5.70
C VAL A 41 -1.74 -9.54 6.28
N ARG A 42 -1.79 -10.84 5.97
CA ARG A 42 -0.83 -11.82 6.49
C ARG A 42 0.59 -11.50 6.04
N ASN A 43 0.79 -11.28 4.75
CA ASN A 43 2.10 -10.94 4.21
C ASN A 43 2.54 -9.54 4.64
N GLY A 44 1.61 -8.59 4.76
CA GLY A 44 1.88 -7.26 5.27
C GLY A 44 2.37 -7.27 6.71
N VAL A 45 1.77 -8.09 7.57
CA VAL A 45 2.21 -8.29 8.96
C VAL A 45 3.60 -8.95 9.01
N ALA A 46 3.87 -9.95 8.18
CA ALA A 46 5.19 -10.58 8.10
C ALA A 46 6.28 -9.59 7.63
N ILE A 47 6.01 -8.83 6.58
CA ILE A 47 6.90 -7.77 6.08
C ILE A 47 7.10 -6.70 7.15
N GLY A 48 6.04 -6.31 7.86
CA GLY A 48 6.09 -5.37 8.97
C GLY A 48 6.98 -5.85 10.11
N MET A 49 6.84 -7.12 10.51
CA MET A 49 7.70 -7.74 11.53
C MET A 49 9.17 -7.82 11.09
N MET A 50 9.43 -8.20 9.83
CA MET A 50 10.80 -8.22 9.30
C MET A 50 11.41 -6.82 9.24
N ALA A 51 10.65 -5.82 8.81
CA ALA A 51 11.10 -4.42 8.80
C ALA A 51 11.39 -3.91 10.22
N ALA A 52 10.50 -4.19 11.18
CA ALA A 52 10.70 -3.82 12.58
C ALA A 52 11.92 -4.53 13.20
N GLY A 53 12.08 -5.83 12.97
CA GLY A 53 13.22 -6.61 13.44
C GLY A 53 14.54 -6.12 12.82
N GLY A 54 14.55 -5.83 11.51
CA GLY A 54 15.69 -5.25 10.82
C GLY A 54 16.07 -3.87 11.38
N LEU A 55 15.08 -3.01 11.66
CA LEU A 55 15.31 -1.72 12.30
C LEU A 55 15.92 -1.88 13.70
N LEU A 56 15.36 -2.77 14.53
CA LEU A 56 15.88 -3.03 15.88
C LEU A 56 17.31 -3.56 15.82
N ALA A 57 17.61 -4.53 14.93
CA ALA A 57 18.96 -5.04 14.74
C ALA A 57 19.94 -3.94 14.30
N MET A 58 19.51 -3.06 13.39
CA MET A 58 20.30 -1.91 12.94
C MET A 58 20.59 -0.94 14.08
N LEU A 59 19.61 -0.65 14.95
CA LEU A 59 19.78 0.18 16.14
C LEU A 59 20.71 -0.49 17.16
N THR A 60 20.60 -1.79 17.36
CA THR A 60 21.50 -2.55 18.23
C THR A 60 22.94 -2.45 17.72
N LEU A 61 23.19 -2.63 16.42
CA LEU A 61 24.53 -2.47 15.85
C LEU A 61 25.06 -1.03 16.00
N LEU A 62 24.19 -0.05 15.76
CA LEU A 62 24.55 1.36 15.89
C LEU A 62 25.04 1.70 17.32
N VAL A 63 24.45 1.11 18.35
CA VAL A 63 24.77 1.41 19.76
C VAL A 63 25.81 0.46 20.33
N ALA A 64 25.62 -0.85 20.17
CA ALA A 64 26.43 -1.87 20.85
C ALA A 64 27.89 -1.85 20.37
N VAL A 65 28.13 -1.74 19.06
CA VAL A 65 29.48 -1.79 18.50
C VAL A 65 30.39 -0.65 19.02
N PRO A 66 30.02 0.64 18.91
CA PRO A 66 30.88 1.71 19.39
C PRO A 66 31.02 1.70 20.92
N VAL A 67 29.97 1.33 21.66
CA VAL A 67 30.03 1.20 23.12
C VAL A 67 31.02 0.12 23.53
N THR A 68 30.95 -1.07 22.92
CA THR A 68 31.91 -2.15 23.19
C THR A 68 33.34 -1.73 22.84
N ILE A 69 33.55 -1.08 21.70
CA ILE A 69 34.88 -0.63 21.29
C ILE A 69 35.46 0.40 22.27
N VAL A 70 34.67 1.39 22.67
CA VAL A 70 35.11 2.43 23.63
C VAL A 70 35.38 1.81 25.00
N LEU A 71 34.56 0.88 25.47
CA LEU A 71 34.77 0.23 26.77
C LEU A 71 36.01 -0.68 26.79
N VAL A 72 36.22 -1.46 25.72
CA VAL A 72 37.33 -2.43 25.67
C VAL A 72 38.67 -1.72 25.42
N PHE A 73 38.72 -0.78 24.47
CA PHE A 73 39.97 -0.16 24.04
C PHE A 73 40.20 1.26 24.57
N HIS A 74 39.25 1.84 25.33
CA HIS A 74 39.31 3.22 25.83
C HIS A 74 39.61 4.27 24.73
N SER A 75 39.29 3.95 23.47
CA SER A 75 39.63 4.79 22.32
C SER A 75 38.38 5.45 21.76
N TRP A 76 38.20 6.73 22.09
CA TRP A 76 37.13 7.58 21.56
C TRP A 76 37.23 7.75 20.04
N ILE A 77 38.44 7.67 19.47
CA ILE A 77 38.70 7.79 18.03
C ILE A 77 37.98 6.68 17.25
N ALA A 78 37.96 5.45 17.79
CA ALA A 78 37.29 4.34 17.14
C ALA A 78 35.75 4.52 17.11
N GLY A 79 35.18 5.17 18.12
CA GLY A 79 33.78 5.62 18.10
C GLY A 79 33.51 6.64 16.99
N LEU A 80 34.41 7.60 16.77
CA LEU A 80 34.27 8.58 15.69
C LEU A 80 34.39 7.94 14.29
N VAL A 81 35.30 6.99 14.10
CA VAL A 81 35.42 6.24 12.85
C VAL A 81 34.14 5.46 12.56
N TRP A 82 33.53 4.85 13.58
CA TRP A 82 32.25 4.16 13.44
C TRP A 82 31.12 5.11 13.01
N VAL A 83 31.01 6.28 13.64
CA VAL A 83 30.04 7.32 13.26
C VAL A 83 30.23 7.73 11.80
N LEU A 84 31.48 7.97 11.37
CA LEU A 84 31.77 8.34 10.00
C LEU A 84 31.40 7.23 9.00
N ALA A 85 31.71 5.98 9.32
CA ALA A 85 31.34 4.83 8.48
C ALA A 85 29.80 4.74 8.32
N TYR A 86 29.05 4.88 9.41
CA TYR A 86 27.59 4.89 9.36
C TYR A 86 27.02 6.08 8.57
N ALA A 87 27.60 7.27 8.71
CA ALA A 87 27.20 8.45 7.96
C ALA A 87 27.38 8.28 6.44
N ILE A 88 28.49 7.65 6.02
CA ILE A 88 28.76 7.33 4.62
C ILE A 88 27.73 6.32 4.10
N VAL A 89 27.54 5.20 4.81
CA VAL A 89 26.57 4.17 4.41
C VAL A 89 25.14 4.75 4.30
N SER A 90 24.73 5.56 5.28
CA SER A 90 23.44 6.23 5.29
C SER A 90 23.27 7.17 4.09
N THR A 91 24.27 8.00 3.81
CA THR A 91 24.26 8.94 2.68
C THR A 91 24.12 8.20 1.35
N VAL A 92 24.87 7.11 1.15
CA VAL A 92 24.77 6.27 -0.05
C VAL A 92 23.37 5.68 -0.19
N LEU A 93 22.80 5.14 0.90
CA LEU A 93 21.44 4.59 0.89
C LEU A 93 20.39 5.64 0.53
N ILE A 94 20.51 6.86 1.07
CA ILE A 94 19.60 7.99 0.74
C ILE A 94 19.70 8.35 -0.75
N LEU A 95 20.91 8.44 -1.29
CA LEU A 95 21.12 8.78 -2.71
C LEU A 95 20.57 7.69 -3.63
N VAL A 96 20.84 6.42 -3.32
CA VAL A 96 20.30 5.27 -4.05
C VAL A 96 18.77 5.26 -3.96
N GLY A 97 18.20 5.41 -2.76
CA GLY A 97 16.76 5.50 -2.57
C GLY A 97 16.14 6.62 -3.41
N LYS A 98 16.73 7.82 -3.39
CA LYS A 98 16.28 8.96 -4.19
C LYS A 98 16.35 8.69 -5.70
N SER A 99 17.37 7.97 -6.17
CA SER A 99 17.50 7.59 -7.58
C SER A 99 16.47 6.54 -8.03
N ARG A 100 15.98 5.71 -7.11
CA ARG A 100 15.01 4.64 -7.38
C ARG A 100 13.57 5.08 -7.18
N LEU A 101 13.33 6.14 -6.40
CA LEU A 101 12.02 6.74 -6.21
C LEU A 101 11.49 7.31 -7.53
N LYS A 102 10.60 6.55 -8.18
CA LYS A 102 9.78 7.01 -9.30
C LYS A 102 8.39 7.37 -8.81
N ILE A 103 8.30 8.41 -7.99
CA ILE A 103 7.00 8.96 -7.61
C ILE A 103 6.55 9.87 -8.75
N GLU A 104 5.86 9.29 -9.73
CA GLU A 104 5.08 10.09 -10.68
C GLU A 104 3.82 10.58 -9.96
N ALA A 105 3.55 11.88 -10.04
CA ALA A 105 2.37 12.42 -9.40
C ALA A 105 1.11 11.84 -10.06
N PRO A 106 0.12 11.37 -9.28
CA PRO A 106 -1.09 10.78 -9.84
C PRO A 106 -1.87 11.83 -10.63
N GLN A 107 -1.72 11.78 -11.95
CA GLN A 107 -2.27 12.74 -12.92
C GLN A 107 -3.77 12.96 -12.72
N ARG A 108 -4.50 11.86 -12.47
CA ARG A 108 -5.96 11.84 -12.26
C ARG A 108 -6.38 12.56 -10.96
N THR A 109 -5.65 12.33 -9.87
CA THR A 109 -5.93 12.99 -8.58
C THR A 109 -5.58 14.47 -8.66
N LEU A 110 -4.47 14.82 -9.32
CA LEU A 110 -4.09 16.21 -9.53
C LEU A 110 -5.09 16.97 -10.40
N SER A 111 -5.66 16.35 -11.44
CA SER A 111 -6.68 16.98 -12.28
C SER A 111 -7.96 17.24 -11.50
N SER A 112 -8.46 16.26 -10.74
CA SER A 112 -9.68 16.43 -9.93
C SER A 112 -9.49 17.50 -8.85
N LEU A 113 -8.32 17.58 -8.20
CA LEU A 113 -8.05 18.62 -7.21
C LEU A 113 -8.00 20.03 -7.83
N LYS A 114 -7.48 20.18 -9.04
CA LYS A 114 -7.52 21.47 -9.78
C LYS A 114 -8.94 21.88 -10.10
N GLU A 115 -9.77 20.93 -10.53
CA GLU A 115 -11.18 21.15 -10.83
C GLU A 115 -11.96 21.55 -9.57
N THR A 116 -11.76 20.85 -8.45
CA THR A 116 -12.36 21.21 -7.16
C THR A 116 -11.94 22.60 -6.71
N ARG A 117 -10.67 22.97 -6.89
CA ARG A 117 -10.18 24.32 -6.56
C ARG A 117 -10.82 25.40 -7.42
N ALA A 118 -10.96 25.14 -8.73
CA ALA A 118 -11.60 26.06 -9.66
C ALA A 118 -13.08 26.28 -9.31
N TRP A 119 -13.80 25.21 -8.98
CA TRP A 119 -15.20 25.28 -8.52
C TRP A 119 -15.33 26.08 -7.22
N LEU A 120 -14.45 25.85 -6.23
CA LEU A 120 -14.46 26.58 -4.95
C LEU A 120 -14.20 28.08 -5.13
N VAL A 121 -13.23 28.45 -5.96
CA VAL A 121 -12.93 29.86 -6.25
C VAL A 121 -14.13 30.52 -6.92
N HIS A 122 -14.76 29.85 -7.87
CA HIS A 122 -15.95 30.35 -8.53
C HIS A 122 -17.09 30.60 -7.53
N GLN A 123 -17.28 29.69 -6.57
CA GLN A 123 -18.34 29.81 -5.57
C GLN A 123 -18.10 30.96 -4.58
N LEU A 124 -16.84 31.20 -4.19
CA LEU A 124 -16.48 32.32 -3.31
C LEU A 124 -16.60 33.67 -4.03
N THR A 125 -16.34 33.73 -5.34
CA THR A 125 -16.49 34.98 -6.11
C THR A 125 -17.95 35.28 -6.49
N THR A 126 -18.79 34.26 -6.66
CA THR A 126 -20.19 34.41 -7.08
C THR A 126 -21.13 34.73 -5.92
N ASN A 127 -20.87 34.22 -4.70
CA ASN A 127 -21.75 34.41 -3.53
C ASN A 127 -21.44 35.68 -2.71
N GLY A 128 -20.50 36.53 -3.16
CA GLY A 128 -20.05 37.74 -2.48
C GLY A 128 -20.64 39.06 -3.03
N ARG A 129 -21.74 39.01 -3.80
CA ARG A 129 -22.45 40.20 -4.32
C ARG A 129 -23.92 40.17 -3.93
#